data_AF-M3GAB2-F1
#
_entry.id   AF-M3GAB2-F1
#
_cell.length_a   1.000
_cell.length_b   1.000
_cell.length_c   1.000
_cell.angle_alpha   90.00
_cell.angle_beta   90.00
_cell.angle_gamma   90.00
#
_symmetry.space_group_name_H-M   'P 1'
#
loop_
_entity.id
_entity.type
_entity.pdbx_description
1 polymer ?
#
loop_
_entity_poly.entity_id
_entity_poly.type
_entity_poly.pdbx_seq_one_letter_code
_entity_poly.pdbx_strand_id
1 'polypeptide(L)'
;MASKVKRSSFQKLLNAMKKMSLEVNDYEICRRLETIMMTSKEDLSQVVVKSLLDNPLDFDPKTLPEPYGQYIRHFVYMVKRNKNKVLIQILIRQ
;
A
#
# COMPACT_ATOMS: atom_id res chain seq x y z
N MET A 1 -9.91 22.36 -8.86
CA MET A 1 -8.58 21.75 -9.15
C MET A 1 -8.12 20.65 -8.16
N ALA A 2 -8.90 20.25 -7.15
CA ALA A 2 -8.46 19.30 -6.12
C ALA A 2 -8.48 17.80 -6.54
N SER A 3 -9.24 17.44 -7.58
CA SER A 3 -9.50 16.04 -7.94
C SER A 3 -8.32 15.33 -8.62
N LYS A 4 -7.41 16.07 -9.28
CA LYS A 4 -6.21 15.48 -9.92
C LYS A 4 -5.11 15.12 -8.91
N VAL A 5 -4.99 15.90 -7.83
CA VAL A 5 -3.90 15.74 -6.84
C VAL A 5 -4.16 14.56 -5.92
N LYS A 6 -5.42 14.35 -5.49
CA LYS A 6 -5.81 13.15 -4.73
C LYS A 6 -5.48 11.86 -5.48
N ARG A 7 -5.88 11.76 -6.76
CA ARG A 7 -5.52 10.62 -7.63
C ARG A 7 -4.02 10.37 -7.70
N SER A 8 -3.20 11.42 -7.67
CA SER A 8 -1.74 11.27 -7.73
C SER A 8 -1.16 10.54 -6.51
N SER A 9 -1.64 10.83 -5.31
CA SER A 9 -1.14 10.20 -4.08
C SER A 9 -1.53 8.71 -4.01
N PHE A 10 -2.74 8.36 -4.42
CA PHE A 10 -3.18 6.97 -4.51
C PHE A 10 -2.42 6.15 -5.54
N GLN A 11 -2.16 6.76 -6.70
CA GLN A 11 -1.34 6.14 -7.72
C GLN A 11 0.09 5.87 -7.22
N LYS A 12 0.64 6.73 -6.35
CA LYS A 12 1.92 6.46 -5.69
C LYS A 12 1.86 5.23 -4.78
N LEU A 13 0.78 5.08 -4.00
CA LEU A 13 0.56 3.89 -3.17
C LEU A 13 0.48 2.62 -4.02
N LEU A 14 -0.41 2.60 -5.02
CA LEU A 14 -0.57 1.44 -5.90
C LEU A 14 0.74 1.09 -6.62
N ASN A 15 1.49 2.09 -7.08
CA ASN A 15 2.80 1.86 -7.69
C ASN A 15 3.81 1.29 -6.69
N ALA A 16 3.81 1.75 -5.43
CA ALA A 16 4.66 1.19 -4.39
C ALA A 16 4.29 -0.28 -4.10
N MET A 17 2.99 -0.60 -3.99
CA MET A 17 2.52 -1.97 -3.81
C MET A 17 2.97 -2.85 -4.99
N LYS A 18 2.67 -2.43 -6.22
CA LYS A 18 3.00 -3.16 -7.47
C LYS A 18 4.50 -3.46 -7.59
N LYS A 19 5.38 -2.55 -7.15
CA LYS A 19 6.85 -2.76 -7.15
C LYS A 19 7.33 -3.81 -6.15
N MET A 20 6.58 -4.05 -5.07
CA MET A 20 6.90 -5.04 -4.03
C MET A 20 6.13 -6.35 -4.18
N SER A 21 5.18 -6.40 -5.12
CA SER A 21 4.42 -7.60 -5.46
C SER A 21 5.34 -8.68 -6.01
N LEU A 22 5.28 -9.86 -5.41
CA LEU A 22 6.05 -11.04 -5.84
C LEU A 22 5.11 -12.18 -6.24
N GLU A 23 3.96 -12.26 -5.58
CA GLU A 23 3.02 -13.37 -5.72
C GLU A 23 1.72 -12.89 -6.37
N VAL A 24 0.99 -13.82 -7.02
CA VAL A 24 -0.30 -13.52 -7.67
C VAL A 24 -1.26 -12.81 -6.72
N ASN A 25 -1.31 -13.27 -5.46
CA ASN A 25 -2.15 -12.68 -4.42
C ASN A 25 -1.84 -11.18 -4.18
N ASP A 26 -0.57 -10.76 -4.25
CA ASP A 26 -0.20 -9.34 -4.09
C ASP A 26 -0.80 -8.48 -5.22
N TYR A 27 -0.75 -8.98 -6.46
CA TYR A 27 -1.32 -8.31 -7.62
C TYR A 27 -2.85 -8.26 -7.57
N GLU A 28 -3.50 -9.32 -7.09
CA GLU A 28 -4.95 -9.35 -6.88
C GLU A 28 -5.39 -8.32 -5.84
N ILE A 29 -4.66 -8.23 -4.72
CA ILE A 29 -4.89 -7.23 -3.68
C ILE A 29 -4.76 -5.81 -4.25
N CYS A 30 -3.71 -5.54 -5.03
CA CYS A 30 -3.52 -4.24 -5.69
C CYS A 30 -4.68 -3.90 -6.63
N ARG A 31 -5.12 -4.88 -7.44
CA ARG A 31 -6.22 -4.69 -8.40
C ARG A 31 -7.54 -4.45 -7.69
N ARG A 32 -7.85 -5.19 -6.61
CA ARG A 32 -9.07 -4.99 -5.81
C ARG A 32 -9.08 -3.62 -5.14
N LEU A 33 -7.96 -3.21 -4.56
CA LEU A 33 -7.81 -1.87 -3.97
C LEU A 33 -8.05 -0.77 -5.02
N GLU A 34 -7.44 -0.91 -6.20
CA GLU A 34 -7.61 0.02 -7.32
C GLU A 34 -9.09 0.11 -7.77
N THR A 35 -9.78 -1.03 -7.90
CA THR A 35 -11.22 -1.06 -8.24
C THR A 35 -12.05 -0.33 -7.18
N ILE A 36 -11.86 -0.63 -5.90
CA ILE A 36 -12.62 -0.03 -4.81
C ILE A 36 -12.41 1.48 -4.76
N MET A 37 -11.20 1.96 -5.04
CA MET A 37 -10.90 3.39 -5.12
C MET A 37 -11.55 4.07 -6.33
N MET A 38 -11.70 3.36 -7.45
CA MET A 38 -12.38 3.91 -8.62
C MET A 38 -13.90 3.95 -8.47
N THR A 39 -14.48 3.04 -7.67
CA THR A 39 -15.93 2.92 -7.51
C THR A 39 -16.46 3.59 -6.24
N SER A 40 -15.65 3.73 -5.18
CA SER A 40 -16.08 4.32 -3.91
C SER A 40 -16.13 5.84 -3.98
N LYS A 41 -17.20 6.44 -3.43
CA LYS A 41 -17.29 7.89 -3.22
C LYS A 41 -16.40 8.35 -2.05
N GLU A 42 -16.16 7.47 -1.10
CA GLU A 42 -15.26 7.71 0.04
C GLU A 42 -13.84 7.31 -0.37
N ASP A 43 -13.01 8.32 -0.51
CA ASP A 43 -11.59 8.17 -0.83
C ASP A 43 -10.79 8.20 0.46
N LEU A 44 -9.70 7.43 0.51
CA LEU A 44 -8.74 7.56 1.60
C LEU A 44 -8.21 9.01 1.63
N SER A 45 -7.83 9.52 2.80
CA SER A 45 -7.26 10.86 2.85
C SER A 45 -5.83 10.85 2.31
N GLN A 46 -5.43 11.89 1.57
CA GLN A 46 -4.05 12.06 1.12
C GLN A 46 -3.05 12.01 2.29
N VAL A 47 -3.43 12.55 3.45
CA VAL A 47 -2.61 12.54 4.66
C VAL A 47 -2.35 11.10 5.11
N VAL A 48 -3.38 10.26 5.05
CA VAL A 48 -3.29 8.84 5.40
C VAL A 48 -2.37 8.11 4.44
N VAL A 49 -2.51 8.32 3.12
CA VAL A 49 -1.62 7.71 2.13
C VAL A 49 -0.17 8.12 2.32
N LYS A 50 0.07 9.41 2.59
CA LYS A 50 1.41 9.92 2.85
C LYS A 50 2.01 9.25 4.08
N SER A 51 1.27 9.19 5.19
CA SER A 51 1.70 8.52 6.42
C SER A 51 2.00 7.04 6.19
N LEU A 52 1.14 6.36 5.43
CA LEU A 52 1.32 4.95 5.08
C LEU A 52 2.56 4.71 4.22
N LEU A 53 2.90 5.62 3.31
CA LEU A 53 4.10 5.52 2.48
C LEU A 53 5.39 5.86 3.26
N ASP A 54 5.29 6.80 4.21
CA ASP A 54 6.43 7.25 5.02
C ASP A 54 6.79 6.24 6.11
N ASN A 55 5.78 5.80 6.88
CA ASN A 55 5.93 4.86 8.01
C ASN A 55 4.92 3.70 7.93
N PRO A 56 5.00 2.83 6.89
CA PRO A 56 4.06 1.72 6.70
C PRO A 56 4.02 0.73 7.87
N LEU A 57 5.14 0.56 8.60
CA LEU A 57 5.23 -0.41 9.68
C LEU A 57 4.59 0.05 10.99
N ASP A 58 4.50 1.36 11.18
CA ASP A 58 3.91 2.01 12.36
C ASP A 58 2.43 2.35 12.15
N PHE A 59 1.97 2.29 10.89
CA PHE A 59 0.60 2.58 10.53
C PHE A 59 -0.37 1.53 11.09
N ASP A 60 -1.35 1.97 11.87
CA ASP A 60 -2.41 1.09 12.39
C ASP A 60 -3.58 0.95 11.39
N PRO A 61 -3.78 -0.23 10.78
CA PRO A 61 -4.82 -0.43 9.77
C PRO A 61 -6.25 -0.46 10.33
N LYS A 62 -6.44 -0.51 11.66
CA LYS A 62 -7.77 -0.48 12.29
C LYS A 62 -8.36 0.93 12.28
N THR A 63 -7.52 1.95 12.09
CA THR A 63 -7.96 3.34 11.92
C THR A 63 -8.72 3.58 10.62
N LEU A 64 -8.70 2.62 9.69
CA LEU A 64 -9.34 2.73 8.39
C LEU A 64 -10.69 2.00 8.36
N PRO A 65 -11.71 2.61 7.73
CA PRO A 65 -12.98 1.94 7.53
C PRO A 65 -12.80 0.73 6.59
N GLU A 66 -13.64 -0.28 6.80
CA GLU A 66 -13.74 -1.37 5.83
C GLU A 66 -14.30 -0.85 4.50
N PRO A 67 -13.77 -1.33 3.36
CA PRO A 67 -12.89 -2.48 3.21
C PRO A 67 -11.38 -2.15 3.20
N TYR A 68 -10.96 -0.89 3.42
CA TYR A 68 -9.56 -0.48 3.22
C TYR A 68 -8.57 -1.15 4.17
N GLY A 69 -8.98 -1.42 5.40
CA GLY A 69 -8.12 -2.03 6.43
C GLY A 69 -7.44 -3.33 5.97
N GLN A 70 -8.14 -4.20 5.23
CA GLN A 70 -7.57 -5.47 4.76
C GLN A 70 -6.44 -5.26 3.74
N TYR A 71 -6.62 -4.31 2.81
CA TYR A 71 -5.64 -4.03 1.76
C TYR A 71 -4.41 -3.34 2.32
N ILE A 72 -4.62 -2.42 3.28
CA ILE A 72 -3.51 -1.75 3.96
C ILE A 72 -2.74 -2.74 4.84
N ARG A 73 -3.42 -3.65 5.55
CA ARG A 73 -2.75 -4.72 6.31
C ARG A 73 -1.87 -5.58 5.41
N HIS A 74 -2.34 -5.92 4.20
CA HIS A 74 -1.55 -6.64 3.20
C HIS A 74 -0.34 -5.82 2.74
N PHE A 75 -0.51 -4.52 2.51
CA PHE A 75 0.62 -3.63 2.19
C PHE A 75 1.71 -3.64 3.26
N VAL A 76 1.34 -3.52 4.55
CA VAL A 76 2.30 -3.58 5.66
C VAL A 76 3.04 -4.91 5.67
N TYR A 77 2.33 -6.01 5.41
CA TYR A 77 2.95 -7.33 5.26
C TYR A 77 3.97 -7.38 4.12
N MET A 78 3.62 -6.86 2.93
CA MET A 78 4.53 -6.78 1.78
C MET A 78 5.80 -5.98 2.11
N VAL A 79 5.67 -4.86 2.84
CA VAL A 79 6.82 -4.04 3.27
C VAL A 79 7.73 -4.80 4.24
N LYS A 80 7.16 -5.51 5.23
CA LYS A 80 7.92 -6.35 6.16
C LYS A 80 8.70 -7.45 5.41
N ARG A 81 8.03 -8.16 4.50
CA ARG A 81 8.65 -9.19 3.66
C ARG A 81 9.79 -8.63 2.81
N ASN A 82 9.58 -7.47 2.19
CA ASN A 82 10.59 -6.84 1.33
C ASN A 82 11.83 -6.39 2.13
N LYS A 83 11.63 -5.79 3.32
CA LYS A 83 12.74 -5.44 4.23
C LYS A 83 13.55 -6.67 4.65
N ASN A 84 12.89 -7.76 5.03
CA ASN A 84 13.57 -9.00 5.39
C ASN A 84 14.36 -9.58 4.22
N LYS A 85 13.81 -9.53 3.00
CA LYS A 85 14.51 -9.98 1.79
C LYS A 85 15.76 -9.14 1.50
N VAL A 86 15.69 -7.82 1.65
CA VAL A 86 16.85 -6.94 1.48
C VAL A 86 17.94 -7.25 2.51
N LEU A 87 17.57 -7.45 3.77
CA LEU A 87 18.52 -7.80 4.83
C LEU A 87 19.21 -9.15 4.55
N ILE A 88 18.44 -10.17 4.17
CA ILE A 88 18.99 -11.49 3.84
C ILE A 88 19.94 -11.40 2.63
N GLN A 89 19.61 -10.63 1.59
CA GLN A 89 20.51 -10.46 0.45
C GLN A 89 21.82 -9.76 0.80
N ILE A 90 21.81 -8.82 1.75
CA ILE A 90 23.03 -8.16 2.22
C ILE A 90 23.91 -9.17 2.98
N LEU A 91 23.30 -9.99 3.84
CA LEU A 91 24.03 -10.98 4.64
C LEU A 91 24.65 -12.11 3.81
N ILE A 92 24.06 -12.49 2.68
CA ILE A 92 24.59 -13.54 1.79
C ILE A 92 25.70 -12.99 0.87
N ARG A 93 25.86 -11.67 0.75
CA ARG A 93 26.86 -11.02 -0.10
C ARG A 93 28.15 -10.62 0.63
N GLN A 94 28.26 -10.93 1.92
CA GLN A 94 29.46 -10.78 2.76
C GLN A 94 30.13 -12.15 2.94
#